data_AF-A0A927R599-F1
#
_entry.id   AF-A0A927R599-F1
#
_cell.length_a   1.000
_cell.length_b   1.000
_cell.length_c   1.000
_cell.angle_alpha   90.00
_cell.angle_beta   90.00
_cell.angle_gamma   90.00
#
_symmetry.space_group_name_H-M   'P 1'
#
loop_
_entity.id
_entity.type
_entity.pdbx_description
1 polymer ?
#
loop_
_entity_poly.entity_id
_entity_poly.type
_entity_poly.pdbx_seq_one_letter_code
_entity_poly.pdbx_strand_id
1 'polypeptide(L)'
;MTPFKAMYQTFWSAMPILENLLGDYTYKQSNTEAASSMFPFDDAEILTINPRSDVEGVNKDTGSLIAIDYLDRKNTLNQNMIVIGTSGVGKTTYMVQKILRYFFPWREGFYY
;
A
#
# COMPACT_ATOMS: atom_id res chain seq x y z
N MET A 1 28.15 -22.18 -28.14
CA MET A 1 27.90 -22.39 -29.59
C MET A 1 27.52 -21.04 -30.16
N THR A 2 28.43 -20.32 -30.81
CA THR A 2 28.13 -19.00 -31.41
C THR A 2 27.28 -19.20 -32.67
N PRO A 3 26.04 -18.69 -32.73
CA PRO A 3 25.16 -18.94 -33.87
C PRO A 3 25.58 -18.06 -35.06
N PHE A 4 26.38 -18.63 -35.96
CA PHE A 4 26.83 -17.94 -37.20
C PHE A 4 25.67 -17.48 -38.10
N LYS A 5 24.50 -18.11 -38.00
CA LYS A 5 23.34 -17.83 -38.86
C LYS A 5 22.57 -16.55 -38.50
N ALA A 6 22.71 -16.03 -37.27
CA ALA A 6 21.93 -14.87 -36.79
C ALA A 6 22.73 -13.56 -36.75
N MET A 7 24.04 -13.57 -37.04
CA MET A 7 24.92 -12.39 -36.93
C MET A 7 24.45 -11.21 -37.79
N TYR A 8 23.93 -11.47 -39.00
CA TYR A 8 23.38 -10.42 -39.86
C TYR A 8 22.20 -9.71 -39.19
N GLN A 9 21.27 -10.48 -38.65
CA GLN A 9 20.08 -9.94 -37.98
C GLN A 9 20.45 -9.24 -36.67
N THR A 10 21.49 -9.72 -35.96
CA THR A 10 22.02 -9.07 -34.74
C THR A 10 22.64 -7.71 -35.06
N PHE A 11 23.39 -7.59 -36.14
CA PHE A 11 23.97 -6.31 -36.57
C PHE A 11 22.88 -5.27 -36.83
N TRP A 12 21.83 -5.64 -37.59
CA TRP A 12 20.72 -4.73 -37.90
C TRP A 12 19.88 -4.39 -36.66
N SER A 13 19.69 -5.34 -35.73
CA SER A 13 18.93 -5.11 -34.49
C SER A 13 19.67 -4.25 -33.45
N ALA A 14 20.99 -4.11 -33.57
CA ALA A 14 21.78 -3.26 -32.68
C ALA A 14 21.78 -1.77 -33.10
N MET A 15 21.27 -1.47 -34.30
CA MET A 15 21.18 -0.10 -34.76
C MET A 15 19.94 0.60 -34.15
N PRO A 16 20.00 1.93 -33.92
CA PRO A 16 18.88 2.70 -33.38
C PRO A 16 17.77 2.95 -34.43
N ILE A 17 17.49 1.94 -35.25
CA ILE A 17 16.44 1.93 -36.28
C ILE A 17 15.11 1.36 -35.74
N LEU A 18 15.07 1.02 -34.44
CA LEU A 18 13.89 0.49 -33.76
C LEU A 18 13.32 -0.81 -34.36
N GLU A 19 14.15 -1.55 -35.11
CA GLU A 19 13.78 -2.86 -35.68
C GLU A 19 14.46 -3.99 -34.90
N ASN A 20 13.67 -4.81 -34.20
CA ASN A 20 14.18 -6.01 -33.53
C ASN A 20 13.94 -7.25 -34.41
N LEU A 21 14.99 -7.70 -35.10
CA LEU A 21 14.97 -8.89 -35.96
C LEU A 21 15.34 -10.18 -35.20
N LEU A 22 15.62 -10.09 -33.89
CA LEU A 22 15.93 -11.20 -32.98
C LEU A 22 14.89 -11.32 -31.84
N GLY A 23 13.60 -11.09 -32.13
CA GLY A 23 12.53 -11.19 -31.14
C GLY A 23 12.56 -12.51 -30.35
N ASP A 24 12.75 -13.63 -31.05
CA ASP A 24 12.79 -14.98 -30.47
C ASP A 24 13.99 -15.22 -29.52
N TYR A 25 15.10 -14.51 -29.73
CA TYR A 25 16.31 -14.59 -28.90
C TYR A 25 16.36 -13.55 -27.79
N THR A 26 15.58 -12.47 -27.93
CA THR A 26 15.51 -11.36 -26.96
C THR A 26 14.37 -11.56 -25.95
N TYR A 27 13.51 -12.55 -26.17
CA TYR A 27 12.45 -12.92 -25.25
C TYR A 27 13.02 -13.48 -23.95
N LYS A 28 13.21 -12.60 -22.96
CA LYS A 28 13.33 -12.98 -21.57
C LYS A 28 11.96 -12.87 -20.94
N GLN A 29 11.51 -13.93 -20.26
CA GLN A 29 10.35 -13.81 -19.38
C GLN A 29 10.63 -12.69 -18.39
N SER A 30 9.72 -11.71 -18.34
CA SER A 30 9.79 -10.60 -17.39
C SER A 30 9.96 -11.18 -16.00
N ASN A 31 11.11 -10.93 -15.40
CA ASN A 31 11.44 -11.42 -14.06
C ASN A 31 10.38 -10.87 -13.09
N THR A 32 9.92 -11.68 -12.14
CA THR A 32 9.00 -11.25 -11.08
C THR A 32 9.50 -9.99 -10.34
N GLU A 33 10.81 -9.75 -10.32
CA GLU A 33 11.42 -8.51 -9.83
C GLU A 33 11.02 -7.24 -10.59
N ALA A 34 10.90 -7.31 -11.92
CA ALA A 34 10.46 -6.17 -12.73
C ALA A 34 8.96 -5.90 -12.56
N ALA A 35 8.16 -6.94 -12.33
CA ALA A 35 6.77 -6.78 -11.95
C ALA A 35 6.63 -6.19 -10.54
N SER A 36 7.45 -6.65 -9.58
CA SER A 36 7.48 -6.14 -8.21
C SER A 36 7.91 -4.67 -8.14
N SER A 37 8.90 -4.25 -8.94
CA SER A 37 9.34 -2.85 -8.99
C SER A 37 8.34 -1.90 -9.66
N MET A 38 7.34 -2.43 -10.37
CA MET A 38 6.21 -1.65 -10.91
C MET A 38 5.06 -1.47 -9.89
N PHE A 39 5.14 -2.12 -8.73
CA PHE A 39 4.28 -1.83 -7.57
C PHE A 39 5.13 -1.13 -6.50
N PRO A 40 5.47 0.15 -6.69
CA PRO A 40 6.37 0.84 -5.78
C PRO A 40 5.79 1.02 -4.37
N PHE A 41 4.49 0.78 -4.16
CA PHE A 41 3.81 0.94 -2.87
C PHE A 41 2.67 -0.07 -2.73
N ASP A 42 2.99 -1.34 -2.48
CA ASP A 42 2.06 -2.23 -1.78
C ASP A 42 2.31 -2.10 -0.27
N ASP A 43 2.16 -0.87 0.22
CA ASP A 43 2.11 -0.64 1.66
C ASP A 43 0.74 -1.14 2.11
N ALA A 44 0.72 -2.31 2.77
CA ALA A 44 -0.47 -2.94 3.34
C ALA A 44 -0.95 -2.18 4.60
N GLU A 45 -1.07 -0.87 4.48
CA GLU A 45 -1.47 0.02 5.56
C GLU A 45 -2.99 0.14 5.61
N ILE A 46 -3.53 0.13 6.83
CA ILE A 46 -4.95 0.34 7.05
C ILE A 46 -5.22 1.85 6.96
N LEU A 47 -5.52 2.31 5.75
CA LEU A 47 -5.77 3.71 5.44
C LEU A 47 -7.11 3.88 4.71
N THR A 48 -8.18 4.03 5.48
CA THR A 48 -9.51 4.39 4.95
C THR A 48 -9.77 5.86 5.22
N ILE A 49 -9.45 6.75 4.28
CA ILE A 49 -9.68 8.19 4.43
C ILE A 49 -11.10 8.52 3.98
N ASN A 50 -12.03 8.62 4.94
CA ASN A 50 -13.40 9.07 4.73
C ASN A 50 -13.75 10.20 5.71
N PRO A 51 -14.74 11.06 5.43
CA PRO A 51 -15.25 12.03 6.43
C PRO A 51 -15.81 11.40 7.72
N ARG A 52 -15.92 10.07 7.75
CA ARG A 52 -16.39 9.22 8.86
C ARG A 52 -15.29 8.34 9.46
N SER A 53 -14.07 8.38 8.91
CA SER A 53 -12.99 7.56 9.42
C SER A 53 -12.42 8.13 10.71
N ASP A 54 -12.21 7.27 11.69
CA ASP A 54 -11.56 7.61 12.94
C ASP A 54 -10.05 7.36 12.84
N VAL A 55 -9.26 8.32 13.35
CA VAL A 55 -7.80 8.24 13.38
C VAL A 55 -7.35 7.45 14.61
N GLU A 56 -6.73 6.30 14.39
CA GLU A 56 -6.27 5.39 15.43
C GLU A 56 -4.81 5.62 15.83
N GLY A 57 -4.00 6.12 14.91
CA GLY A 57 -2.60 6.40 15.19
C GLY A 57 -1.80 6.68 13.93
N VAL A 58 -0.49 6.46 14.05
CA VAL A 58 0.48 6.63 12.97
C VAL A 58 1.36 5.39 12.96
N ASN A 59 1.63 4.87 11.77
CA ASN A 59 2.58 3.79 11.58
C ASN A 59 3.98 4.29 11.95
N LYS A 60 4.67 3.56 12.83
CA LYS A 60 5.98 3.96 13.35
C LYS A 60 7.07 3.92 12.27
N ASP A 61 6.93 3.04 11.29
CA ASP A 61 8.00 2.77 10.32
C ASP A 61 7.91 3.70 9.09
N THR A 62 6.69 3.96 8.61
CA THR A 62 6.43 4.81 7.42
C THR A 62 6.00 6.24 7.77
N GLY A 63 5.49 6.46 8.99
CA GLY A 63 4.88 7.74 9.38
C GLY A 63 3.48 7.97 8.80
N SER A 64 2.88 6.98 8.13
CA SER A 64 1.53 7.08 7.58
C SER A 64 0.46 7.04 8.66
N LEU A 65 -0.65 7.74 8.42
CA LEU A 65 -1.78 7.77 9.33
C LEU A 65 -2.59 6.47 9.24
N ILE A 66 -2.99 5.93 10.39
CA ILE A 66 -3.88 4.76 10.46
C ILE A 66 -5.29 5.27 10.72
N ALA A 67 -6.16 5.13 9.72
CA ALA A 67 -7.56 5.56 9.76
C ALA A 67 -8.48 4.38 9.45
N ILE A 68 -9.49 4.19 10.30
CA ILE A 68 -10.45 3.10 10.17
C ILE A 68 -11.86 3.68 10.11
N ASP A 69 -12.61 3.27 9.08
CA ASP A 69 -14.05 3.49 9.04
C ASP A 69 -14.77 2.33 9.73
N TYR A 70 -15.17 2.54 10.97
CA TYR A 70 -15.91 1.56 11.77
C TYR A 70 -17.38 1.41 11.35
N LEU A 71 -17.89 2.27 10.46
CA LEU A 71 -19.26 2.20 9.94
C LEU A 71 -19.33 1.45 8.60
N ASP A 72 -18.20 1.29 7.91
CA ASP A 72 -18.13 0.54 6.67
C ASP A 72 -18.17 -0.97 6.91
N ARG A 73 -19.36 -1.57 6.68
CA ARG A 73 -19.60 -3.00 6.83
C ARG A 73 -18.86 -3.88 5.83
N LYS A 74 -18.28 -3.32 4.77
CA LYS A 74 -17.51 -4.10 3.79
C LYS A 74 -16.12 -4.46 4.32
N ASN A 75 -15.47 -3.51 4.99
CA ASN A 75 -14.13 -3.68 5.52
C ASN A 75 -14.13 -4.02 7.02
N THR A 76 -15.12 -3.52 7.77
CA THR A 76 -15.23 -3.71 9.21
C THR A 76 -16.58 -4.37 9.54
N LEU A 77 -16.59 -5.67 9.81
CA LEU A 77 -17.82 -6.43 10.12
C LEU A 77 -18.55 -5.90 11.37
N ASN A 78 -17.80 -5.42 12.36
CA ASN A 78 -18.34 -4.92 13.63
C ASN A 78 -17.39 -3.92 14.29
N GLN A 79 -17.94 -3.06 15.15
CA GLN A 79 -17.21 -2.01 15.88
C GLN A 79 -16.51 -2.53 17.15
N ASN A 80 -16.58 -3.83 17.41
CA ASN A 80 -15.95 -4.43 18.57
C ASN A 80 -14.42 -4.39 18.44
N MET A 81 -13.75 -3.89 19.47
CA MET A 81 -12.30 -3.78 19.54
C MET A 81 -11.76 -4.44 20.81
N ILE A 82 -10.64 -5.15 20.69
CA ILE A 82 -9.87 -5.68 21.81
C ILE A 82 -8.49 -5.01 21.79
N VAL A 83 -8.07 -4.45 22.93
CA VAL A 83 -6.77 -3.81 23.11
C VAL A 83 -5.90 -4.68 24.01
N ILE A 84 -4.81 -5.22 23.47
CA ILE A 84 -3.88 -6.13 24.18
C ILE A 84 -2.53 -5.45 24.35
N GLY A 85 -1.87 -5.72 25.47
CA GLY A 85 -0.55 -5.19 25.80
C GLY A 85 -0.14 -5.57 27.22
N THR A 86 1.14 -5.42 27.56
CA THR A 86 1.67 -5.68 28.90
C THR A 86 1.25 -4.59 29.91
N SER A 87 1.35 -4.83 31.22
CA SER A 87 0.98 -3.82 32.21
C SER A 87 1.87 -2.57 32.10
N GLY A 88 1.29 -1.38 32.27
CA GLY A 88 2.02 -0.11 32.20
C GLY A 88 2.14 0.55 30.81
N VAL A 89 1.74 -0.13 29.72
CA VAL A 89 1.88 0.41 28.34
C VAL A 89 0.79 1.41 27.91
N GLY A 90 -0.10 1.80 28.82
CA GLY A 90 -1.13 2.81 28.52
C GLY A 90 -2.44 2.28 27.89
N LYS A 91 -2.75 0.98 28.02
CA LYS A 91 -4.02 0.39 27.54
C LYS A 91 -5.26 1.16 28.03
N THR A 92 -5.30 1.45 29.34
CA THR A 92 -6.42 2.20 29.96
C THR A 92 -6.49 3.62 29.43
N THR A 93 -5.34 4.28 29.27
CA THR A 93 -5.24 5.64 28.73
C THR A 93 -5.81 5.71 27.32
N TYR A 94 -5.41 4.78 26.44
CA TYR A 94 -5.91 4.69 25.08
C TYR A 94 -7.44 4.46 25.05
N MET A 95 -7.95 3.54 25.88
CA MET A 95 -9.38 3.27 25.96
C MET A 95 -10.19 4.48 26.42
N VAL A 96 -9.70 5.21 27.44
CA VAL A 96 -10.34 6.44 27.94
C VAL A 96 -10.36 7.53 26.87
N GLN A 97 -9.23 7.76 26.18
CA GLN A 97 -9.15 8.73 25.07
C GLN A 97 -10.16 8.40 23.96
N LYS A 98 -10.29 7.12 23.61
CA LYS A 98 -11.21 6.66 22.57
C LYS A 98 -12.68 6.86 22.97
N ILE A 99 -13.04 6.51 24.21
CA ILE A 99 -14.39 6.75 24.74
C ILE A 99 -14.71 8.25 24.76
N LEU A 100 -13.77 9.08 25.20
CA LEU A 100 -13.95 10.53 25.22
C LEU A 100 -14.15 11.11 23.81
N ARG A 101 -13.44 10.59 22.81
CA ARG A 101 -13.61 10.99 21.41
C ARG A 101 -14.99 10.63 20.85
N TYR A 102 -15.56 9.52 21.31
CA TYR A 102 -16.92 9.13 20.93
C TYR A 102 -18.00 9.95 21.66
N PHE A 103 -17.79 10.23 22.95
CA PHE A 103 -18.74 11.00 23.77
C PHE A 103 -18.75 12.49 23.44
N PHE A 104 -17.58 13.05 23.12
CA PHE A 104 -17.42 14.42 22.61
C PHE A 104 -16.98 14.37 21.15
N PRO A 105 -17.89 14.05 20.21
CA PRO A 105 -17.58 14.20 18.80
C PRO A 105 -17.31 15.68 18.56
N TRP A 106 -16.09 16.01 18.14
CA TRP A 106 -15.64 17.36 17.76
C TRP A 106 -16.32 17.83 16.44
N ARG A 107 -17.64 17.63 16.32
CA ARG A 107 -18.45 17.79 15.10
C ARG A 107 -19.62 18.76 15.24
N GLU A 108 -19.70 19.54 16.30
CA GLU A 108 -20.60 20.70 16.35
C GLU A 108 -19.76 21.98 16.45
N GLY A 109 -19.57 22.70 15.34
CA GLY A 109 -18.92 24.01 15.44
C GLY A 109 -18.52 24.78 14.17
N PHE A 110 -18.56 24.23 12.95
CA PHE A 110 -18.12 25.01 11.77
C PHE A 110 -18.95 24.73 10.50
N TYR A 111 -20.22 25.15 10.54
CA TYR A 111 -20.97 25.52 9.33
C TYR A 111 -21.90 26.70 9.69
N TYR A 112 -21.39 27.92 9.51
CA TYR A 112 -22.14 29.14 9.21
C TYR A 112 -21.37 29.89 8.13
#